data_AF-A0A4U5VJS2-F1
#
_entry.id   AF-A0A4U5VJS2-F1
#
_cell.length_a   1.000
_cell.length_b   1.000
_cell.length_c   1.000
_cell.angle_alpha   90.00
_cell.angle_beta   90.00
_cell.angle_gamma   90.00
#
_symmetry.space_group_name_H-M   'P 1'
#
loop_
_entity.id
_entity.type
_entity.pdbx_description
1 polymer ?
#
loop_
_entity_poly.entity_id
_entity_poly.type
_entity_poly.pdbx_seq_one_letter_code
_entity_poly.pdbx_strand_id
1 'polypeptide(L)'
;MAAALGRLLSFSKNAKVLVSPLRLCAVPAHRYSVEVSSTGEVITHTGQVFDAADPRRARFIGRQKEVNKNFAINLVAEEPVTDVEARVVSCDGGGGALGHPKVYINLDKDTKVGTCGYCGLQFKQKHHH
;
A
#
# COMPACT_ATOMS: atom_id res chain seq x y z
N MET A 1 31.03 7.26 2.43
CA MET A 1 31.37 5.88 2.00
C MET A 1 31.68 5.06 3.23
N ALA A 2 30.72 4.28 3.74
CA ALA A 2 30.93 3.43 4.92
C ALA A 2 31.17 1.99 4.45
N ALA A 3 32.38 1.48 4.67
CA ALA A 3 32.76 0.11 4.31
C ALA A 3 32.24 -0.88 5.35
N ALA A 4 31.35 -1.79 4.93
CA ALA A 4 30.91 -2.91 5.75
C ALA A 4 31.88 -4.10 5.57
N LEU A 5 32.64 -4.42 6.62
CA LEU A 5 33.56 -5.57 6.63
C LEU A 5 32.78 -6.86 6.90
N GLY A 6 32.71 -7.73 5.89
CA GLY A 6 32.11 -9.07 6.03
C GLY A 6 32.99 -10.00 6.87
N ARG A 7 32.39 -10.73 7.82
CA ARG A 7 33.06 -11.81 8.57
C ARG A 7 33.03 -13.11 7.76
N LEU A 8 34.21 -13.64 7.44
CA LEU A 8 34.40 -14.97 6.86
C LEU A 8 34.46 -16.00 7.99
N LEU A 9 33.52 -16.96 8.00
CA LEU A 9 33.64 -18.17 8.82
C LEU A 9 34.20 -19.29 7.95
N SER A 10 35.35 -19.83 8.35
CA SER A 10 36.06 -20.89 7.64
C SER A 10 35.61 -22.25 8.17
N PHE A 11 34.92 -23.03 7.33
CA PHE A 11 34.81 -24.48 7.50
C PHE A 11 35.68 -25.17 6.45
N SER A 12 36.47 -26.12 6.95
CA SER A 12 37.40 -27.01 6.26
C SER A 12 37.16 -27.23 4.75
N LYS A 13 38.20 -26.89 3.98
CA LYS A 13 38.57 -27.40 2.64
C LYS A 13 37.49 -27.31 1.54
N ASN A 14 37.66 -26.26 0.72
CA ASN A 14 37.26 -26.15 -0.68
C ASN A 14 35.77 -26.04 -1.03
N ALA A 15 35.04 -25.17 -0.32
CA ALA A 15 33.89 -24.48 -0.91
C ALA A 15 33.78 -23.06 -0.33
N LYS A 16 34.20 -22.05 -1.10
CA LYS A 16 33.86 -20.65 -0.80
C LYS A 16 32.42 -20.42 -1.27
N VAL A 17 31.44 -20.70 -0.41
CA VAL A 17 30.05 -20.30 -0.67
C VAL A 17 29.91 -18.84 -0.21
N LEU A 18 29.83 -17.93 -1.19
CA LEU A 18 29.49 -16.54 -0.94
C LEU A 18 27.98 -16.48 -0.63
N VAL A 19 27.61 -16.62 0.64
CA VAL A 19 26.22 -16.47 1.06
C VAL A 19 25.90 -14.98 1.00
N SER A 20 25.28 -14.54 -0.09
CA SER A 20 24.70 -13.19 -0.19
C SER A 20 23.70 -13.05 0.96
N PRO A 21 23.74 -11.98 1.77
CA PRO A 21 22.71 -11.77 2.77
C PRO A 21 21.40 -11.57 2.01
N LEU A 22 20.49 -12.54 2.11
CA LEU A 22 19.12 -12.35 1.67
C LEU A 22 18.61 -11.11 2.41
N ARG A 23 18.35 -10.05 1.65
CA ARG A 23 17.69 -8.85 2.16
C ARG A 23 16.26 -9.26 2.47
N LEU A 24 16.04 -9.77 3.69
CA LEU A 24 14.72 -10.02 4.24
C LEU A 24 14.03 -8.66 4.40
N CYS A 25 13.34 -8.22 3.35
CA CYS A 25 12.30 -7.23 3.50
C CYS A 25 11.19 -7.90 4.33
N ALA A 26 11.24 -7.71 5.65
CA ALA A 26 10.12 -8.03 6.51
C ALA A 26 8.99 -7.08 6.15
N VAL A 27 8.16 -7.47 5.18
CA VAL A 27 6.90 -6.78 4.93
C VAL A 27 6.03 -7.05 6.16
N PRO A 28 5.62 -6.02 6.92
CA PRO A 28 4.72 -6.25 8.04
C PRO A 28 3.44 -6.87 7.48
N ALA A 29 3.12 -8.09 7.94
CA ALA A 29 1.84 -8.72 7.63
C ALA A 29 0.76 -8.05 8.48
N HIS A 30 0.35 -6.83 8.11
CA HIS A 30 -0.77 -6.18 8.76
C HIS A 30 -2.05 -6.97 8.46
N ARG A 31 -2.66 -7.54 9.51
CA ARG A 31 -3.97 -8.17 9.41
C ARG A 31 -5.02 -7.07 9.40
N TYR A 32 -5.41 -6.62 8.22
CA TYR A 32 -6.58 -5.77 8.05
C TYR A 32 -7.82 -6.52 8.57
N SER A 33 -8.38 -6.07 9.68
CA SER A 33 -9.64 -6.59 10.22
C SER A 33 -10.80 -5.88 9.54
N VAL A 34 -11.67 -6.65 8.88
CA VAL A 34 -12.89 -6.09 8.28
C VAL A 34 -13.94 -5.91 9.36
N GLU A 35 -14.60 -4.76 9.37
CA GLU A 35 -15.67 -4.49 10.31
C GLU A 35 -16.85 -5.45 10.11
N VAL A 36 -17.47 -5.83 11.22
CA VAL A 36 -18.60 -6.75 11.26
C VAL A 36 -19.79 -6.01 11.89
N SER A 37 -20.94 -6.10 11.22
CA SER A 37 -22.18 -5.51 11.69
C SER A 37 -22.75 -6.25 12.91
N SER A 38 -23.76 -5.65 13.55
CA SER A 38 -24.48 -6.26 14.68
C SER A 38 -25.13 -7.61 14.35
N THR A 39 -25.38 -7.90 13.07
CA THR A 39 -25.95 -9.17 12.62
C THR A 39 -24.91 -10.28 12.40
N GLY A 40 -23.62 -9.96 12.60
CA GLY A 40 -22.51 -10.86 12.30
C GLY A 40 -22.06 -10.85 10.84
N GLU A 41 -22.71 -10.06 9.98
CA GLU A 41 -22.29 -9.92 8.58
C GLU A 41 -21.13 -8.94 8.42
N VAL A 42 -20.16 -9.30 7.58
CA VAL A 42 -19.03 -8.46 7.20
C VAL A 42 -19.49 -7.27 6.35
N ILE A 43 -19.03 -6.08 6.72
CA ILE A 43 -19.31 -4.83 6.01
C ILE A 43 -18.37 -4.73 4.80
N THR A 44 -18.89 -4.35 3.63
CA THR A 44 -18.06 -4.21 2.42
C THR A 44 -17.14 -2.99 2.50
N HIS A 45 -16.14 -2.91 1.61
CA HIS A 45 -15.26 -1.73 1.50
C HIS A 45 -15.99 -0.41 1.19
N THR A 46 -17.24 -0.49 0.70
CA THR A 46 -18.11 0.66 0.47
C THR A 46 -19.02 1.00 1.67
N GLY A 47 -18.98 0.19 2.73
CA GLY A 47 -19.88 0.32 3.89
C GLY A 47 -21.21 -0.43 3.77
N GLN A 48 -21.41 -1.27 2.75
CA GLN A 48 -22.68 -1.96 2.54
C GLN A 48 -22.85 -3.15 3.48
N VAL A 49 -24.00 -3.18 4.14
CA VAL A 49 -24.52 -4.34 4.88
C VAL A 49 -26.06 -4.34 4.79
N PHE A 50 -26.68 -5.50 4.94
CA PHE A 50 -28.14 -5.60 4.98
C PHE A 50 -28.66 -5.34 6.39
N ASP A 51 -29.81 -4.69 6.49
CA ASP A 51 -30.46 -4.47 7.78
C ASP A 51 -30.92 -5.80 8.40
N ALA A 52 -31.02 -5.84 9.73
CA ALA A 52 -31.35 -7.06 10.45
C ALA A 52 -32.67 -7.72 9.97
N ALA A 53 -33.67 -6.90 9.62
CA ALA A 53 -34.98 -7.33 9.14
C ALA A 53 -35.08 -7.47 7.61
N ASP A 54 -33.98 -7.27 6.86
CA ASP A 54 -34.01 -7.32 5.41
C ASP A 54 -34.13 -8.78 4.90
N PRO A 55 -35.21 -9.15 4.19
CA PRO A 55 -35.39 -10.51 3.70
C PRO A 55 -34.31 -10.94 2.69
N ARG A 56 -33.61 -9.98 2.07
CA ARG A 56 -32.53 -10.26 1.11
C ARG A 56 -31.35 -10.99 1.74
N ARG A 57 -31.20 -10.96 3.07
CA ARG A 57 -30.17 -11.70 3.84
C ARG A 57 -30.28 -13.22 3.70
N ALA A 58 -31.48 -13.72 3.45
CA ALA A 58 -31.73 -15.16 3.31
C ALA A 58 -30.83 -15.83 2.25
N ARG A 59 -30.36 -15.08 1.24
CA ARG A 59 -29.44 -15.57 0.22
C ARG A 59 -28.10 -16.07 0.75
N PHE A 60 -27.70 -15.62 1.94
CA PHE A 60 -26.44 -15.99 2.60
C PHE A 60 -26.63 -17.01 3.73
N ILE A 61 -27.84 -17.46 4.02
CA ILE A 61 -28.04 -18.54 5.00
C ILE A 61 -27.41 -19.83 4.44
N GLY A 62 -26.52 -20.45 5.22
CA GLY A 62 -25.77 -21.63 4.79
C GLY A 62 -24.71 -21.36 3.71
N ARG A 63 -24.43 -20.09 3.40
CA ARG A 63 -23.43 -19.66 2.42
C ARG A 63 -22.58 -18.52 3.02
N GLN A 64 -21.49 -18.16 2.35
CA GLN A 64 -20.65 -17.03 2.77
C GLN A 64 -20.90 -15.80 1.88
N LYS A 65 -20.98 -14.62 2.49
CA LYS A 65 -20.93 -13.33 1.78
C LYS A 65 -19.47 -13.06 1.44
N GLU A 66 -19.14 -13.07 0.15
CA GLU A 66 -17.77 -12.80 -0.29
C GLU A 66 -17.48 -11.29 -0.24
N VAL A 67 -16.43 -10.93 0.50
CA VAL A 67 -15.96 -9.56 0.65
C VAL A 67 -14.44 -9.55 0.56
N ASN A 68 -13.89 -8.66 -0.28
CA ASN A 68 -12.45 -8.44 -0.33
C ASN A 68 -11.96 -7.82 0.98
N LYS A 69 -10.98 -8.44 1.65
CA LYS A 69 -10.44 -7.98 2.95
C LYS A 69 -9.40 -6.86 2.81
N ASN A 70 -8.83 -6.70 1.62
CA ASN A 70 -7.79 -5.71 1.35
C ASN A 70 -8.43 -4.43 0.83
N PHE A 71 -8.72 -3.50 1.74
CA PHE A 71 -9.38 -2.24 1.41
C PHE A 71 -8.36 -1.23 0.87
N ALA A 72 -8.57 -0.76 -0.36
CA ALA A 72 -7.66 0.17 -1.04
C ALA A 72 -7.46 1.49 -0.27
N ILE A 73 -8.48 1.98 0.45
CA ILE A 73 -8.37 3.20 1.27
C ILE A 73 -7.27 3.09 2.34
N ASN A 74 -7.12 1.91 2.95
CA ASN A 74 -6.09 1.70 3.97
C ASN A 74 -4.72 1.55 3.34
N LEU A 75 -4.62 0.81 2.24
CA LEU A 75 -3.35 0.57 1.53
C LEU A 75 -2.77 1.87 0.95
N VAL A 76 -3.59 2.73 0.36
CA VAL A 76 -3.14 4.02 -0.17
C VAL A 76 -2.73 4.98 0.95
N ALA A 77 -3.40 4.92 2.10
CA ALA A 77 -3.05 5.73 3.26
C ALA A 77 -1.76 5.26 3.97
N GLU A 78 -1.41 3.98 3.84
CA GLU A 78 -0.17 3.40 4.36
C GLU A 78 1.06 3.85 3.56
N GLU A 79 0.89 4.13 2.25
CA GLU A 79 1.97 4.61 1.40
C GLU A 79 2.48 6.00 1.84
N PRO A 80 3.79 6.20 1.95
CA PRO A 80 4.35 7.46 2.41
C PRO A 80 4.16 8.57 1.37
N VAL A 81 3.99 9.80 1.87
CA VAL A 81 3.99 10.99 1.03
C VAL A 81 5.37 11.16 0.39
N THR A 82 5.40 11.27 -0.93
CA THR A 82 6.64 11.48 -1.69
C THR A 82 6.97 12.96 -1.73
N ASP A 83 8.09 13.31 -1.12
CA ASP A 83 8.59 14.68 -1.19
C ASP A 83 9.36 14.95 -2.48
N VAL A 84 9.09 16.07 -3.13
CA VAL A 84 9.75 16.51 -4.37
C VAL A 84 10.19 17.96 -4.26
N GLU A 85 11.27 18.33 -4.93
CA GLU A 85 11.75 19.74 -4.93
C GLU A 85 10.98 20.60 -5.95
N ALA A 86 10.46 19.96 -6.99
CA ALA A 86 9.75 20.62 -8.07
C ALA A 86 8.34 21.10 -7.67
N ARG A 87 7.94 22.23 -8.23
CA ARG A 87 6.61 22.84 -8.09
C ARG A 87 5.48 22.01 -8.75
N VAL A 88 5.81 21.27 -9.82
CA VAL A 88 4.88 20.40 -10.54
C VAL A 88 5.51 19.04 -10.70
N VAL A 89 4.79 17.97 -10.34
CA VAL A 89 5.24 16.58 -10.47
C VAL A 89 4.45 15.86 -11.55
N SER A 90 5.12 15.03 -12.36
CA SER A 90 4.46 14.13 -13.30
C SER A 90 4.30 12.74 -12.69
N CYS A 91 3.08 12.20 -12.70
CA CYS A 91 2.77 10.85 -12.24
C CYS A 91 2.17 10.05 -13.40
N ASP A 92 2.70 8.85 -13.65
CA ASP A 92 2.20 7.87 -14.62
C ASP A 92 1.80 6.55 -13.95
N GLY A 93 1.90 6.47 -12.62
CA GLY A 93 1.62 5.26 -11.85
C GLY A 93 2.71 4.19 -11.90
N GLY A 94 3.85 4.49 -12.53
CA GLY A 94 4.96 3.56 -12.70
C GLY A 94 4.76 2.61 -13.89
N GLY A 95 5.87 2.04 -14.38
CA GLY A 95 5.84 1.09 -15.49
C GLY A 95 5.51 1.69 -16.87
N GLY A 96 5.55 3.01 -17.00
CA GLY A 96 5.32 3.72 -18.27
C GLY A 96 3.91 3.45 -18.83
N ALA A 97 3.81 2.63 -19.87
CA ALA A 97 2.54 2.28 -20.50
C ALA A 97 1.67 1.32 -19.66
N LEU A 98 2.22 0.68 -18.62
CA LEU A 98 1.48 -0.23 -17.74
C LEU A 98 0.73 0.50 -16.61
N GLY A 99 0.99 1.79 -16.42
CA GLY A 99 0.33 2.61 -15.42
C GLY A 99 -0.89 3.34 -15.96
N HIS A 100 -1.15 4.54 -15.46
CA HIS A 100 -2.23 5.40 -15.92
C HIS A 100 -1.69 6.50 -16.86
N PRO A 101 -2.56 7.22 -17.59
CA PRO A 101 -2.13 8.35 -18.39
C PRO A 101 -1.32 9.35 -17.57
N LYS A 102 -0.19 9.81 -18.13
CA LYS A 102 0.68 10.78 -17.45
C LYS A 102 -0.11 12.03 -17.10
N VAL A 103 -0.14 12.37 -15.82
CA VAL A 103 -0.74 13.61 -15.31
C VAL A 103 0.26 14.47 -14.56
N TYR A 104 -0.02 15.76 -14.53
CA TYR A 104 0.78 16.75 -13.84
C TYR A 104 0.01 17.29 -12.64
N ILE A 105 0.63 17.20 -11.46
CA ILE A 105 0.02 17.58 -10.19
C ILE A 105 0.72 18.84 -9.69
N ASN A 106 -0.08 19.85 -9.37
CA ASN A 106 0.42 21.13 -8.87
C ASN A 106 0.67 21.07 -7.36
N LEU A 107 1.83 21.53 -6.90
CA LEU A 107 2.26 21.48 -5.49
C LEU A 107 2.44 22.87 -4.86
N ASP A 108 1.90 23.92 -5.49
CA ASP A 108 1.97 25.32 -5.02
C ASP A 108 1.45 25.57 -3.60
N LYS A 109 0.63 24.67 -3.06
CA LYS A 109 -0.07 24.85 -1.79
C LYS A 109 0.61 24.03 -0.71
N ASP A 110 1.46 24.66 0.09
CA ASP A 110 2.21 24.00 1.18
C ASP A 110 1.33 23.39 2.28
N THR A 111 0.09 23.87 2.39
CA THR A 111 -0.89 23.41 3.39
C THR A 111 -1.53 22.07 3.04
N LYS A 112 -1.44 21.62 1.78
CA LYS A 112 -2.07 20.37 1.32
C LYS A 112 -1.09 19.54 0.50
N VAL A 113 -1.20 18.22 0.64
CA VAL A 113 -0.51 17.30 -0.26
C VAL A 113 -1.22 17.26 -1.61
N GLY A 114 -0.45 17.15 -2.69
CA GLY A 114 -0.97 16.92 -4.02
C GLY A 114 -1.23 15.43 -4.22
N THR A 115 -2.49 15.03 -4.31
CA THR A 115 -2.87 13.63 -4.53
C THR A 115 -3.05 13.33 -6.01
N CYS A 116 -2.49 12.23 -6.48
CA CYS A 116 -2.75 11.73 -7.83
C CYS A 116 -4.18 11.16 -7.91
N GLY A 117 -4.97 11.63 -8.88
CA GLY A 117 -6.35 11.17 -9.09
C GLY A 117 -6.49 9.72 -9.59
N TYR A 118 -5.39 9.05 -9.92
CA TYR A 118 -5.38 7.66 -10.39
C TYR A 118 -4.83 6.72 -9.32
N CYS A 119 -3.53 6.82 -9.02
CA CYS A 119 -2.90 5.93 -8.03
C CYS A 119 -3.22 6.26 -6.57
N GLY A 120 -3.74 7.46 -6.28
CA GLY A 120 -3.95 7.92 -4.90
C GLY A 120 -2.67 8.29 -4.14
N LEU A 121 -1.49 8.10 -4.72
CA LEU A 121 -0.21 8.52 -4.15
C LEU A 121 -0.19 10.04 -3.91
N GLN A 122 0.49 10.41 -2.83
CA GLN A 122 0.53 11.78 -2.33
C GLN A 122 1.92 12.36 -2.52
N PHE A 123 1.98 13.61 -2.96
CA PHE A 123 3.23 14.33 -3.20
C PHE A 123 3.24 15.65 -2.42
N LYS A 124 4.41 16.07 -1.95
CA LYS A 124 4.58 17.35 -1.26
C LYS A 124 5.85 18.05 -1.73
N GLN A 125 5.80 19.37 -1.88
CA GLN A 125 7.01 20.13 -2.21
C GLN A 125 7.88 20.30 -0.96
N LYS A 126 9.18 19.97 -1.08
CA LYS A 126 10.22 20.30 -0.11
C LYS A 126 10.74 21.70 -0.40
N HIS A 127 10.56 22.62 0.54
CA HIS A 127 11.22 23.93 0.50
C HIS A 127 12.58 23.84 1.19
N HIS A 128 13.61 24.34 0.52
CA HIS A 128 14.91 24.56 1.14
C HIS A 128 14.81 25.84 1.97
N HIS A 129 15.00 25.70 3.29
CA HIS A 129 15.30 26.81 4.18
C HIS A 129 16.81 26.97 4.31
#